data_AF-A0A975IF01-F1
#
_entry.id   AF-A0A975IF01-F1
#
_cell.length_a   1.000
_cell.length_b   1.000
_cell.length_c   1.000
_cell.angle_alpha   90.00
_cell.angle_beta   90.00
_cell.angle_gamma   90.00
#
_symmetry.space_group_name_H-M   'P 1'
#
loop_
_entity.id
_entity.type
_entity.pdbx_description
1 polymer ?
#
loop_
_entity_poly.entity_id
_entity_poly.type
_entity_poly.pdbx_seq_one_letter_code
_entity_poly.pdbx_strand_id
1 'polypeptide(L)'
;MSTTVTMTLDDVRKLPPISEERKKEMDSFVNTDFSDCPKMTKEELSQFKPWYEVHPEWVRIKKGDIHTKIDLDLLDALKKGGKGYQKRLNQALRWALENNCPYMTV
;
A
#
# COMPACT_ATOMS: atom_id res chain seq x y z
N MET A 1 19.56 24.01 -9.23
CA MET A 1 19.65 23.02 -10.31
C MET A 1 19.64 21.65 -9.66
N SER A 2 18.52 20.91 -9.67
CA SER A 2 18.45 19.57 -9.07
C SER A 2 18.89 18.54 -10.10
N THR A 3 20.04 17.91 -9.89
CA THR A 3 20.56 16.85 -10.76
C THR A 3 20.08 15.51 -10.24
N THR A 4 18.82 15.17 -10.54
CA THR A 4 18.34 13.81 -10.25
C THR A 4 18.85 12.88 -11.35
N VAL A 5 19.72 11.93 -10.98
CA VAL A 5 20.24 10.91 -11.90
C VAL A 5 19.52 9.59 -11.65
N THR A 6 18.75 9.12 -12.62
CA THR A 6 18.05 7.83 -12.57
C THR A 6 18.97 6.74 -13.14
N MET A 7 19.31 5.72 -12.34
CA MET A 7 20.17 4.59 -12.77
C MET A 7 19.40 3.27 -12.71
N THR A 8 19.73 2.32 -13.59
CA THR A 8 19.20 0.96 -13.53
C THR A 8 20.04 0.08 -12.57
N LEU A 9 19.50 -1.06 -12.13
CA LEU A 9 20.21 -1.97 -11.23
C LEU A 9 21.54 -2.48 -11.80
N ASP A 10 21.62 -2.68 -13.11
CA ASP A 10 22.84 -3.12 -13.79
C ASP A 10 23.90 -2.01 -13.85
N ASP A 11 23.48 -0.74 -13.85
CA ASP A 11 24.39 0.41 -13.79
C ASP A 11 24.94 0.59 -12.37
N VAL A 12 24.12 0.37 -11.34
CA VAL A 12 24.55 0.43 -9.92
C VAL A 12 25.60 -0.64 -9.62
N ARG A 13 25.48 -1.84 -10.20
CA ARG A 13 26.45 -2.93 -10.02
C ARG A 13 27.84 -2.63 -10.61
N LYS A 14 27.93 -1.71 -11.57
CA LYS A 14 29.19 -1.29 -12.20
C LYS A 14 29.90 -0.18 -11.43
N LEU A 15 29.24 0.41 -10.43
CA LEU A 15 29.86 1.45 -9.61
C LEU A 15 30.98 0.87 -8.75
N PRO A 16 32.07 1.64 -8.53
CA PRO A 16 33.13 1.21 -7.64
C PRO A 16 32.57 0.98 -6.23
N PRO A 17 33.04 -0.07 -5.52
CA PRO A 17 32.65 -0.27 -4.14
C PRO A 17 33.09 0.93 -3.28
N ILE A 18 32.29 1.24 -2.26
CA ILE A 18 32.59 2.33 -1.32
C ILE A 18 33.95 2.08 -0.65
N SER A 19 34.82 3.11 -0.64
CA SER A 19 36.16 3.02 -0.07
C SER A 19 36.13 2.77 1.44
N GLU A 20 37.15 2.12 1.98
CA GLU A 20 37.26 1.86 3.42
C GLU A 20 37.32 3.15 4.25
N GLU A 21 37.94 4.19 3.70
CA GLU A 21 37.97 5.54 4.28
C GLU A 21 36.56 6.12 4.40
N ARG A 22 35.75 6.01 3.33
CA ARG A 22 34.38 6.52 3.35
C ARG A 22 33.46 5.74 4.28
N LYS A 23 33.67 4.43 4.45
CA LYS A 23 32.95 3.64 5.46
C LYS A 23 33.25 4.14 6.86
N LYS A 24 34.53 4.37 7.20
CA LYS A 24 34.93 4.91 8.51
C LYS A 24 34.35 6.30 8.76
N GLU A 25 34.32 7.17 7.75
CA GLU A 25 33.65 8.46 7.84
C GLU A 25 32.16 8.33 8.16
N MET A 26 31.45 7.44 7.46
CA MET A 26 30.03 7.17 7.69
C MET A 26 29.76 6.60 9.09
N ASP A 27 30.59 5.69 9.55
CA ASP A 27 30.47 5.08 10.89
C ASP A 27 30.80 6.08 12.00
N SER A 28 31.72 7.04 11.73
CA SER A 28 32.09 8.09 12.68
C SER A 28 31.11 9.27 12.71
N PHE A 29 30.18 9.34 11.75
CA PHE A 29 29.24 10.45 11.64
C PHE A 29 28.21 10.38 12.77
N VAL A 30 28.33 11.32 13.71
CA VAL A 30 27.32 11.56 14.74
C VAL A 30 26.67 12.90 14.45
N ASN A 31 25.38 12.88 14.17
CA ASN A 31 24.65 14.13 13.98
C ASN A 31 24.51 14.85 15.34
N THR A 32 25.03 16.07 15.41
CA THR A 32 25.01 16.90 16.62
C THR A 32 24.01 18.04 16.55
N ASP A 33 23.43 18.32 15.38
CA ASP A 33 22.48 19.42 15.19
C ASP A 33 21.04 18.88 15.06
N PHE A 34 20.26 19.15 16.10
CA PHE A 34 18.84 18.82 16.18
C PHE A 34 17.97 20.08 16.34
N SER A 35 18.50 21.25 15.97
CA SER A 35 17.77 22.53 16.10
C SER A 35 16.45 22.56 15.32
N ASP A 36 16.40 21.85 14.18
CA ASP A 36 15.21 21.71 13.32
C ASP A 36 14.33 20.50 13.68
N CYS A 37 14.71 19.70 14.69
CA CYS A 37 13.90 18.58 15.17
C CYS A 37 13.09 19.01 16.40
N PRO A 38 11.76 19.19 16.27
CA PRO A 38 10.92 19.47 17.44
C PRO A 38 11.02 18.32 18.44
N LYS A 39 11.36 18.65 19.70
CA LYS A 39 11.43 17.67 20.78
C LYS A 39 10.01 17.23 21.14
N MET A 40 9.65 16.00 20.78
CA MET A 40 8.38 15.42 21.24
C MET A 40 8.49 15.02 22.71
N THR A 41 7.44 15.33 23.46
CA THR A 41 7.25 14.86 24.82
C THR A 41 6.75 13.41 24.84
N LYS A 42 6.94 12.71 25.97
CA LYS A 42 6.42 11.33 26.14
C LYS A 42 4.89 11.27 26.00
N GLU A 43 4.21 12.36 26.35
CA GLU A 43 2.76 12.50 26.26
C GLU A 43 2.30 12.54 24.80
N GLU A 44 2.97 13.31 23.94
CA GLU A 44 2.70 13.36 22.50
C GLU A 44 3.00 12.02 21.81
N LEU A 45 4.08 11.34 22.21
CA LEU A 45 4.41 10.01 21.71
C LEU A 45 3.34 8.97 22.04
N SER A 46 2.68 9.08 23.20
CA SER A 46 1.60 8.17 23.60
C SER A 46 0.33 8.33 22.77
N GLN A 47 0.17 9.45 22.06
CA GLN A 47 -0.98 9.72 21.20
C GLN A 47 -0.83 9.12 19.80
N PHE A 48 0.38 8.66 19.42
CA PHE A 48 0.59 8.00 18.15
C PHE A 48 -0.13 6.64 18.15
N LYS A 49 -1.21 6.59 17.39
CA LYS A 49 -1.91 5.34 17.11
C LYS A 49 -1.38 4.71 15.83
N PRO A 50 -1.38 3.38 15.74
CA PRO A 50 -1.10 2.70 14.49
C PRO A 50 -2.01 3.22 13.37
N TRP A 51 -1.42 3.47 12.21
CA TRP A 51 -2.10 4.10 11.07
C TRP A 51 -3.39 3.40 10.65
N TYR A 52 -3.44 2.07 10.75
CA TYR A 52 -4.60 1.25 10.41
C TYR A 52 -5.77 1.39 11.41
N GLU A 53 -5.53 1.85 12.64
CA GLU A 53 -6.59 2.15 13.62
C GLU A 53 -7.20 3.53 13.38
N VAL A 54 -6.39 4.47 12.85
CA VAL A 54 -6.84 5.83 12.52
C VAL A 54 -7.58 5.87 11.18
N HIS A 55 -7.19 5.02 10.23
CA HIS A 55 -7.78 4.94 8.89
C HIS A 55 -8.31 3.53 8.56
N PRO A 56 -9.34 3.04 9.29
CA PRO A 56 -9.93 1.72 9.06
C PRO A 56 -10.49 1.57 7.64
N GLU A 57 -10.92 2.66 7.00
CA GLU A 57 -11.42 2.68 5.62
C GLU A 57 -10.33 2.42 4.58
N TRP A 58 -9.05 2.57 4.94
CA TRP A 58 -7.90 2.29 4.07
C TRP A 58 -7.24 0.95 4.38
N VAL A 59 -7.65 0.29 5.46
CA VAL A 59 -7.26 -1.07 5.76
C VAL A 59 -7.81 -1.97 4.66
N ARG A 60 -6.90 -2.57 3.88
CA ARG A 60 -7.27 -3.48 2.79
C ARG A 60 -8.09 -4.62 3.37
N ILE A 61 -9.36 -4.66 2.99
CA ILE A 61 -10.24 -5.80 3.26
C ILE A 61 -9.54 -7.06 2.75
N LYS A 62 -9.32 -8.03 3.64
CA LYS A 62 -8.78 -9.34 3.26
C LYS A 62 -9.72 -9.94 2.22
N LYS A 63 -9.20 -10.17 1.01
CA LYS A 63 -9.94 -10.86 -0.06
C LYS A 63 -9.58 -12.34 0.03
N GLY A 64 -10.59 -13.19 0.03
CA GLY A 64 -10.41 -14.62 -0.25
C GLY A 64 -10.58 -14.87 -1.74
N ASP A 65 -9.79 -15.79 -2.28
CA ASP A 65 -9.97 -16.27 -3.65
C ASP A 65 -10.91 -17.48 -3.64
N ILE A 66 -12.02 -17.36 -4.37
CA ILE A 66 -13.00 -18.43 -4.54
C ILE A 66 -13.21 -18.63 -6.04
N HIS A 67 -13.17 -19.88 -6.49
CA HIS A 67 -13.49 -20.25 -7.87
C HIS A 67 -14.90 -20.83 -7.93
N THR A 68 -15.80 -20.14 -8.64
CA THR A 68 -17.19 -20.58 -8.84
C THR A 68 -17.63 -20.28 -10.25
N LYS A 69 -18.55 -21.09 -10.79
CA LYS A 69 -19.16 -20.86 -12.10
C LYS A 69 -20.30 -19.84 -11.96
N ILE A 70 -20.42 -18.95 -12.93
CA ILE A 70 -21.49 -17.96 -13.04
C ILE A 70 -22.19 -18.20 -14.38
N ASP A 71 -23.51 -17.98 -14.42
CA ASP A 71 -24.28 -18.10 -15.66
C ASP A 71 -23.75 -17.19 -16.76
N LEU A 72 -23.86 -17.64 -18.01
CA LEU A 72 -23.23 -16.99 -19.16
C LEU A 72 -23.83 -15.62 -19.46
N ASP A 73 -25.14 -15.47 -19.26
CA ASP A 73 -25.87 -14.21 -19.42
C ASP A 73 -25.39 -13.13 -18.43
N LEU A 74 -25.18 -13.50 -17.17
CA LEU A 74 -24.62 -12.63 -16.13
C LEU A 74 -23.17 -12.28 -16.44
N LEU A 75 -22.37 -13.25 -16.89
CA LEU A 75 -20.98 -13.02 -17.27
C LEU A 75 -20.88 -12.04 -18.45
N ASP A 76 -21.75 -12.18 -19.46
CA ASP A 76 -21.79 -11.30 -20.61
C ASP A 76 -22.26 -9.88 -20.21
N ALA A 77 -23.26 -9.77 -19.35
CA ALA A 77 -23.69 -8.48 -18.78
C ALA A 77 -22.54 -7.79 -18.03
N LEU A 78 -21.79 -8.52 -17.22
CA LEU A 78 -20.61 -8.01 -16.52
C LEU A 78 -19.47 -7.65 -17.48
N LYS A 79 -19.31 -8.35 -18.60
CA LYS A 79 -18.26 -8.04 -19.60
C LYS A 79 -18.61 -6.83 -20.47
N LYS A 80 -19.88 -6.48 -20.67
CA LYS A 80 -20.30 -5.32 -21.47
C LYS A 80 -19.63 -4.00 -21.07
N GLY A 81 -19.40 -3.79 -19.77
CA GLY A 81 -18.68 -2.60 -19.28
C GLY A 81 -17.15 -2.66 -19.41
N GLY A 82 -16.59 -3.64 -20.12
CA GLY A 82 -15.15 -3.74 -20.43
C GLY A 82 -14.29 -4.39 -19.34
N LYS A 83 -13.05 -3.94 -19.19
CA LYS A 83 -12.08 -4.46 -18.19
C LYS A 83 -12.61 -4.24 -16.76
N GLY A 84 -12.25 -5.14 -15.84
CA GLY A 84 -12.62 -5.02 -14.42
C GLY A 84 -13.99 -5.61 -14.03
N TYR A 85 -14.54 -6.53 -14.82
CA TYR A 85 -15.79 -7.22 -14.52
C TYR A 85 -15.76 -7.94 -13.15
N GLN A 86 -14.62 -8.48 -12.73
CA GLN A 86 -14.44 -9.08 -11.39
C GLN A 86 -14.66 -8.06 -10.27
N LYS A 87 -14.23 -6.80 -10.45
CA LYS A 87 -14.46 -5.73 -9.47
C LYS A 87 -15.95 -5.36 -9.42
N ARG A 88 -16.63 -5.35 -10.57
CA ARG A 88 -18.06 -5.08 -10.66
C ARG A 88 -18.91 -6.19 -10.03
N LEU A 89 -18.50 -7.45 -10.20
CA LEU A 89 -19.11 -8.58 -9.50
C LEU A 89 -19.06 -8.37 -7.97
N ASN A 90 -17.88 -8.07 -7.43
CA ASN A 90 -17.74 -7.82 -6.00
C ASN A 90 -18.55 -6.60 -5.51
N GLN A 91 -18.69 -5.57 -6.32
CA GLN A 91 -19.54 -4.42 -6.00
C GLN A 91 -21.04 -4.79 -6.00
N ALA A 92 -21.49 -5.59 -6.96
CA ALA A 92 -22.87 -6.07 -7.01
C ALA A 92 -23.21 -6.93 -5.79
N LEU A 93 -22.30 -7.81 -5.36
CA LEU A 93 -22.47 -8.62 -4.15
C LEU A 93 -22.51 -7.76 -2.88
N ARG A 94 -21.68 -6.71 -2.78
CA ARG A 94 -21.75 -5.75 -1.66
C ARG A 94 -23.06 -5.01 -1.63
N TRP A 95 -23.50 -4.51 -2.78
CA TRP A 95 -24.79 -3.83 -2.89
C TRP A 95 -25.94 -4.78 -2.47
N ALA A 96 -25.90 -6.04 -2.90
CA ALA A 96 -26.88 -7.04 -2.49
C ALA A 96 -26.88 -7.28 -0.96
N LEU A 97 -25.70 -7.30 -0.34
CA LEU A 97 -25.58 -7.42 1.12
C LEU A 97 -26.16 -6.19 1.85
N GLU A 98 -25.80 -4.98 1.42
CA GLU A 98 -26.26 -3.72 2.02
C GLU A 98 -27.78 -3.51 1.89
N ASN A 99 -28.38 -4.03 0.82
CA ASN A 99 -29.82 -3.93 0.55
C ASN A 99 -30.62 -5.13 1.09
N ASN A 100 -30.04 -5.96 1.96
CA ASN A 100 -30.70 -7.13 2.56
C ASN A 100 -31.28 -8.09 1.52
N CYS A 101 -30.51 -8.44 0.49
CA CYS A 101 -30.92 -9.42 -0.51
C CYS A 101 -31.26 -10.75 0.17
N PRO A 102 -32.46 -11.32 -0.08
CA PRO A 102 -32.92 -12.53 0.60
C PRO A 102 -32.07 -13.77 0.29
N TYR A 103 -31.27 -13.73 -0.78
CA TYR A 103 -30.38 -14.84 -1.17
C TYR A 103 -28.99 -14.76 -0.53
N MET A 104 -28.68 -13.69 0.22
CA MET A 104 -27.37 -13.48 0.87
C MET A 104 -27.36 -13.82 2.37
N THR A 105 -28.53 -14.02 2.97
CA THR A 105 -28.71 -14.39 4.38
C THR A 105 -29.48 -15.71 4.43
N VAL A 106 -28.74 -16.82 4.34
CA VAL A 106 -29.23 -18.16 4.67
C VAL A 106 -28.66 -18.55 6.02
#